data_AF-A0A453PH48-F1
#
_entry.id   AF-A0A453PH48-F1
#
_cell.length_a   1.000
_cell.length_b   1.000
_cell.length_c   1.000
_cell.angle_alpha   90.00
_cell.angle_beta   90.00
_cell.angle_gamma   90.00
#
_symmetry.space_group_name_H-M   'P 1'
#
loop_
_entity.id
_entity.type
_entity.pdbx_description
1 polymer ?
#
loop_
_entity_poly.entity_id
_entity_poly.type
_entity_poly.pdbx_seq_one_letter_code
_entity_poly.pdbx_strand_id
1 'polypeptide(L)'
;HAKFWRELSTVECIESHVKKMVIHEYRGDQSELRFLKFISRRAEVLQTLYVLLNRESLTSVAKVRKMTRRLVALSRLAWSDDCQIMVLGPELQNDWSFQKASDLTVDDPFHW
;
A
#
# COMPACT_ATOMS: atom_id res chain seq x y z
N HIS A 1 -12.16 -6.90 13.04
CA HIS A 1 -10.94 -6.70 12.21
C HIS A 1 -9.62 -7.13 12.87
N ALA A 2 -9.30 -6.75 14.12
CA ALA A 2 -7.99 -7.11 14.71
C ALA A 2 -7.79 -8.63 14.92
N LYS A 3 -8.87 -9.36 15.21
CA LYS A 3 -8.88 -10.82 15.39
C LYS A 3 -8.43 -11.56 14.11
N PHE A 4 -8.95 -11.13 12.96
CA PHE A 4 -8.65 -11.70 11.64
C PHE A 4 -7.14 -11.72 11.34
N TRP A 5 -6.46 -10.57 11.45
CA TRP A 5 -5.02 -10.48 11.15
C TRP A 5 -4.12 -11.27 12.12
N ARG A 6 -4.62 -11.60 13.30
CA ARG A 6 -3.89 -12.40 14.29
C ARG A 6 -4.10 -13.90 14.09
N GLU A 7 -5.27 -14.29 13.60
CA GLU A 7 -5.69 -15.68 13.40
C GLU A 7 -5.46 -16.19 11.98
N LEU A 8 -5.09 -15.31 11.06
CA LEU A 8 -4.63 -15.70 9.72
C LEU A 8 -3.43 -16.64 9.86
N SER A 9 -3.56 -17.82 9.25
CA SER A 9 -2.48 -18.77 9.07
C SER A 9 -1.34 -18.16 8.25
N THR A 10 -0.19 -18.84 8.25
CA THR A 10 0.90 -18.51 7.35
C THR A 10 0.38 -18.46 5.91
N VAL A 11 0.78 -17.42 5.18
CA VAL A 11 0.46 -17.25 3.77
C VAL A 11 1.78 -17.25 3.04
N GLU A 12 2.17 -18.42 2.52
CA GLU A 12 3.49 -18.67 1.93
C GLU A 12 3.89 -17.62 0.88
N CYS A 13 2.94 -17.16 0.06
CA CYS A 13 3.23 -16.13 -0.94
C CYS A 13 3.66 -14.82 -0.29
N ILE A 14 2.99 -14.38 0.78
CA ILE A 14 3.34 -13.17 1.52
C ILE A 14 4.69 -13.35 2.21
N GLU A 15 4.90 -14.52 2.84
CA GLU A 15 6.08 -14.75 3.66
C GLU A 15 7.36 -14.81 2.82
N SER A 16 7.37 -15.61 1.76
CA SER A 16 8.61 -15.96 1.05
C SER A 16 8.73 -15.40 -0.36
N HIS A 17 7.69 -14.75 -0.92
CA HIS A 17 7.65 -14.41 -2.34
C HIS A 17 7.39 -12.94 -2.66
N VAL A 18 6.76 -12.17 -1.78
CA VAL A 18 6.46 -10.75 -2.04
C VAL A 18 7.68 -9.87 -1.82
N LYS A 19 8.33 -9.46 -2.92
CA LYS A 19 9.48 -8.53 -2.90
C LYS A 19 9.09 -7.06 -2.97
N LYS A 20 8.00 -6.77 -3.67
CA LYS A 20 7.49 -5.40 -3.85
C LYS A 20 6.01 -5.37 -3.53
N MET A 21 5.60 -4.34 -2.81
CA MET A 21 4.20 -4.06 -2.52
C MET A 21 3.88 -2.60 -2.80
N VAL A 22 2.70 -2.35 -3.36
CA VAL A 22 2.19 -1.01 -3.64
C VAL A 22 0.81 -0.90 -3.03
N ILE A 23 0.60 0.10 -2.18
CA ILE A 23 -0.72 0.45 -1.63
C ILE A 23 -1.15 1.75 -2.26
N HIS A 24 -2.15 1.65 -3.13
CA HIS A 24 -2.83 2.81 -3.70
C HIS A 24 -3.86 3.38 -2.74
N GLU A 25 -4.18 4.65 -2.92
CA GLU A 25 -5.28 5.34 -2.26
C GLU A 25 -5.24 5.26 -0.72
N TYR A 26 -4.05 5.23 -0.12
CA TYR A 26 -3.87 5.12 1.33
C TYR A 26 -4.50 6.31 2.05
N ARG A 27 -5.52 6.04 2.86
CA ARG A 27 -6.31 7.07 3.58
C ARG A 27 -5.78 7.31 5.00
N GLY A 28 -4.92 6.43 5.49
CA GLY A 28 -4.36 6.47 6.83
C GLY A 28 -5.41 6.13 7.87
N ASP A 29 -6.31 5.18 7.59
CA ASP A 29 -7.26 4.62 8.54
C ASP A 29 -6.64 3.50 9.40
N GLN A 30 -7.36 3.05 10.44
CA GLN A 30 -6.81 2.06 11.37
C GLN A 30 -6.72 0.65 10.78
N SER A 31 -7.54 0.33 9.80
CA SER A 31 -7.50 -0.95 9.08
C SER A 31 -6.25 -1.04 8.22
N GLU A 32 -5.98 -0.01 7.42
CA GLU A 32 -4.81 0.06 6.54
C GLU A 32 -3.51 0.00 7.35
N LEU A 33 -3.43 0.74 8.47
CA LEU A 33 -2.27 0.69 9.36
C LEU A 33 -2.08 -0.72 9.96
N ARG A 34 -3.17 -1.42 10.32
CA ARG A 34 -3.09 -2.80 10.84
C ARG A 34 -2.65 -3.78 9.78
N PHE A 35 -3.10 -3.60 8.55
CA PHE A 35 -2.69 -4.41 7.41
C PHE A 35 -1.19 -4.27 7.15
N LEU A 36 -0.68 -3.04 7.11
CA LEU A 36 0.76 -2.80 6.96
C LEU A 36 1.59 -3.39 8.12
N LYS A 37 1.08 -3.35 9.36
CA LYS A 37 1.70 -4.05 10.50
C LYS A 37 1.69 -5.57 10.36
N PHE A 38 0.69 -6.12 9.69
CA PHE A 38 0.65 -7.56 9.38
C PHE A 38 1.71 -7.88 8.33
N ILE A 39 1.79 -7.11 7.25
CA ILE A 39 2.81 -7.27 6.20
C ILE A 39 4.21 -7.14 6.79
N SER A 40 4.49 -6.12 7.61
CA SER A 40 5.83 -5.92 8.17
C SER A 40 6.33 -7.13 8.96
N ARG A 41 5.41 -7.85 9.63
CA ARG A 41 5.74 -9.04 10.44
C ARG A 41 5.84 -10.33 9.64
N ARG A 42 5.25 -10.37 8.45
CA ARG A 42 5.06 -11.59 7.68
C ARG A 42 5.92 -11.62 6.43
N ALA A 43 6.08 -10.51 5.73
CA ALA A 43 6.78 -10.48 4.45
C ALA A 43 8.30 -10.42 4.66
N GLU A 44 8.91 -11.59 4.81
CA GLU A 44 10.33 -11.76 5.17
C GLU A 44 11.27 -11.28 4.06
N VAL A 45 10.83 -11.38 2.80
CA VAL A 45 11.63 -11.00 1.62
C VAL A 45 11.22 -9.66 1.00
N LEU A 46 10.42 -8.85 1.70
CA LEU A 46 9.94 -7.57 1.17
C LEU A 46 11.08 -6.56 1.08
N GLN A 47 11.36 -6.09 -0.12
CA GLN A 47 12.42 -5.13 -0.42
C GLN A 47 11.89 -3.70 -0.61
N THR A 48 10.64 -3.55 -1.09
CA THR A 48 10.09 -2.22 -1.33
C THR A 48 8.60 -2.15 -1.05
N LEU A 49 8.21 -1.16 -0.25
CA LEU A 49 6.82 -0.78 -0.01
C LEU A 49 6.57 0.64 -0.52
N TYR A 50 5.66 0.78 -1.47
CA TYR A 50 5.14 2.06 -1.92
C TYR A 50 3.78 2.33 -1.23
N VAL A 51 3.65 3.50 -0.62
CA VAL A 51 2.41 3.98 -0.01
C VAL A 51 2.00 5.26 -0.74
N LEU A 52 1.01 5.15 -1.62
CA LEU A 52 0.48 6.27 -2.41
C LEU A 52 -0.71 6.87 -1.66
N LEU A 53 -0.60 8.13 -1.29
CA LEU A 53 -1.59 8.81 -0.47
C LEU A 53 -2.82 9.16 -1.31
N ASN A 54 -4.02 8.95 -0.75
CA ASN A 54 -5.25 9.45 -1.38
C ASN A 54 -5.40 10.97 -1.21
N ARG A 55 -6.04 11.66 -2.16
CA ARG A 55 -6.25 13.12 -2.11
C ARG A 55 -7.05 13.58 -0.90
N GLU A 56 -8.09 12.84 -0.54
CA GLU A 56 -8.96 13.14 0.60
C GLU A 56 -8.22 13.02 1.95
N SER A 57 -7.08 12.31 1.97
CA SER A 57 -6.22 12.18 3.15
C SER A 57 -5.45 13.47 3.47
N LEU A 58 -5.36 14.41 2.52
CA LEU A 58 -4.61 15.66 2.64
C LEU A 58 -5.50 16.91 2.74
N THR A 59 -6.82 16.76 2.97
CA THR A 59 -7.76 17.89 2.91
C THR A 59 -7.79 18.80 4.14
N SER A 60 -7.08 18.46 5.22
CA SER A 60 -6.97 19.32 6.39
C SER A 60 -5.67 19.09 7.17
N VAL A 61 -5.21 20.13 7.87
CA VAL A 61 -4.00 20.06 8.73
C VAL A 61 -4.11 18.94 9.76
N ALA A 62 -5.30 18.74 10.34
CA ALA A 62 -5.54 17.67 11.30
C ALA A 62 -5.39 16.27 10.68
N LYS A 63 -5.91 16.07 9.46
CA LYS A 63 -5.75 14.80 8.71
C LYS A 63 -4.28 14.57 8.33
N VAL A 64 -3.61 15.59 7.80
CA VAL A 64 -2.17 15.52 7.46
C VAL A 64 -1.35 15.13 8.69
N ARG A 65 -1.52 15.83 9.82
CA ARG A 65 -0.82 15.49 11.07
C ARG A 65 -1.12 14.08 11.57
N LYS A 66 -2.36 13.60 11.42
CA LYS A 66 -2.74 12.22 11.76
C LYS A 66 -2.05 11.22 10.82
N MET A 67 -2.00 11.51 9.52
CA MET A 67 -1.33 10.70 8.51
C MET A 67 0.18 10.62 8.77
N THR A 68 0.85 11.76 8.94
CA THR A 68 2.28 11.83 9.23
C THR A 68 2.65 10.99 10.45
N ARG A 69 1.88 11.07 11.55
CA ARG A 69 2.11 10.24 12.74
C ARG A 69 2.04 8.74 12.44
N ARG A 70 1.12 8.32 11.56
CA ARG A 70 0.96 6.91 11.17
C ARG A 70 2.09 6.44 10.28
N LEU A 71 2.52 7.26 9.32
CA LEU A 71 3.66 6.98 8.45
C LEU A 71 4.97 6.88 9.25
N VAL A 72 5.19 7.77 10.23
CA VAL A 72 6.32 7.68 11.15
C VAL A 72 6.23 6.42 12.04
N ALA A 73 5.03 6.02 12.45
CA ALA A 73 4.86 4.76 13.17
C ALA A 73 5.13 3.54 12.29
N LEU A 74 4.79 3.61 10.99
CA LEU A 74 5.08 2.56 10.00
C LEU A 74 6.57 2.41 9.75
N SER A 75 7.31 3.51 9.62
CA SER A 75 8.76 3.47 9.39
C SER A 75 9.56 2.89 10.57
N ARG A 76 8.92 2.76 11.75
CA ARG A 76 9.52 2.19 12.97
C ARG A 76 9.15 0.72 13.19
N LEU A 77 8.37 0.11 12.30
CA LEU A 77 8.07 -1.31 12.40
C LEU A 77 9.31 -2.12 12.02
N ALA A 78 9.39 -3.34 12.55
CA ALA A 78 10.39 -4.32 12.13
C ALA A 78 9.98 -4.87 10.76
N TRP A 79 10.40 -4.18 9.70
CA TRP A 79 10.34 -4.69 8.34
C TRP A 79 11.50 -5.66 8.09
N SER A 80 11.49 -6.36 6.96
CA SER A 80 12.69 -7.03 6.46
C SER A 80 13.86 -6.04 6.40
N ASP A 81 15.07 -6.50 6.72
CA ASP A 81 16.25 -5.64 6.95
C ASP A 81 16.57 -4.72 5.76
N ASP A 82 16.23 -5.14 4.53
CA ASP A 82 16.45 -4.39 3.29
C ASP A 82 15.21 -3.64 2.77
N CYS A 83 14.11 -3.62 3.53
CA CYS A 83 12.84 -3.05 3.06
C CYS A 83 12.88 -1.51 3.03
N GLN A 84 12.78 -0.94 1.83
CA GLN A 84 12.63 0.48 1.61
C GLN A 84 11.15 0.89 1.58
N ILE A 85 10.78 1.91 2.38
CA ILE A 85 9.42 2.44 2.41
C ILE A 85 9.41 3.80 1.72
N MET A 86 8.64 3.90 0.65
CA MET A 86 8.46 5.12 -0.12
C MET A 86 7.03 5.63 0.02
N VAL A 87 6.87 6.86 0.50
CA VAL A 87 5.57 7.52 0.56
C VAL A 87 5.48 8.49 -0.60
N LEU A 88 4.47 8.31 -1.44
CA LEU A 88 4.22 9.14 -2.62
C LEU A 88 2.94 9.93 -2.41
N GLY A 89 2.96 11.21 -2.81
CA GLY A 89 1.77 12.04 -2.81
C GLY A 89 0.69 11.49 -3.76
N PRO A 90 -0.55 11.98 -3.68
CA PRO A 90 -1.62 11.57 -4.58
C PRO A 90 -1.22 11.79 -6.03
N GLU A 91 -1.49 10.78 -6.86
CA GLU A 91 -1.33 10.90 -8.31
C GLU A 91 -2.23 12.04 -8.83
N LEU A 92 -1.59 12.96 -9.55
CA LEU A 92 -2.29 14.10 -10.14
C LEU A 92 -3.19 13.68 -11.31
N GLN A 93 -2.93 12.52 -11.91
CA GLN A 93 -3.68 11.96 -13.02
C GLN A 93 -4.61 10.85 -12.55
N ASN A 94 -5.90 11.03 -12.80
CA ASN A 94 -6.81 9.90 -12.85
C ASN A 94 -6.68 9.32 -14.27
N ASP A 95 -5.77 8.36 -14.44
CA ASP A 95 -5.52 7.73 -15.75
C ASP A 95 -6.67 6.82 -16.21
N TRP A 96 -7.70 6.66 -15.39
CA TRP A 96 -8.90 5.92 -15.74
C TRP A 96 -9.91 6.86 -16.40
N SER A 97 -10.07 6.72 -17.71
CA SER A 97 -11.17 7.32 -18.47
C SER A 97 -11.85 6.23 -19.30
N PHE A 98 -13.15 6.41 -19.56
CA PHE A 98 -13.87 5.56 -20.50
C PHE A 98 -13.18 5.54 -21.87
N GLN A 99 -12.62 6.68 -22.29
CA GLN A 99 -11.88 6.81 -23.54
C GLN A 99 -10.68 5.87 -23.60
N LYS A 100 -9.85 5.81 -22.54
CA LYS A 100 -8.71 4.90 -22.43
C LYS A 100 -9.15 3.43 -22.37
N ALA A 101 -10.25 3.13 -21.68
CA ALA A 101 -10.77 1.76 -21.59
C ALA A 101 -11.40 1.27 -22.91
N SER A 102 -11.91 2.18 -23.73
CA SER A 102 -12.47 1.89 -25.06
C SER A 102 -11.45 2.06 -26.19
N ASP A 103 -10.18 2.36 -25.88
CA ASP A 103 -9.15 2.59 -26.88
C ASP A 103 -8.69 1.26 -27.48
N LEU A 104 -9.33 0.86 -28.57
CA LEU A 104 -9.00 -0.36 -29.31
C LEU A 104 -7.66 -0.29 -30.04
N THR A 105 -6.94 0.84 -29.99
CA THR A 105 -5.57 0.95 -30.53
C THR A 105 -4.50 0.46 -29.54
N VAL A 106 -4.88 0.23 -28.28
CA VAL A 106 -4.02 -0.38 -27.27
C VAL A 106 -4.23 -1.90 -27.32
N ASP A 107 -3.16 -2.64 -27.62
CA ASP A 107 -3.20 -4.10 -27.63
C ASP A 107 -3.61 -4.64 -26.25
N ASP A 108 -4.48 -5.65 -26.24
CA ASP A 108 -4.92 -6.29 -25.01
C ASP A 108 -3.71 -7.01 -24.36
N PRO A 109 -3.33 -6.65 -23.13
CA PRO A 109 -2.20 -7.30 -22.45
C PRO A 109 -2.45 -8.78 -22.12
N PHE A 110 -3.66 -9.28 -22.32
CA PHE A 110 -4.06 -10.68 -22.10
C PHE A 110 -4.38 -11.44 -23.39
N HIS A 111 -3.90 -10.98 -24.55
CA HIS A 111 -3.98 -11.78 -25.77
C HIS A 111 -3.37 -13.18 -25.55
N TRP A 112 -4.16 -14.23 -25.82
CA TRP A 112 -3.81 -15.65 -25.81
C TRP A 112 -3.56 -16.16 -27.23
#